data_AF-A0A4P8QXN3-F1
#
_entry.id   AF-A0A4P8QXN3-F1
#
_cell.length_a   1.000
_cell.length_b   1.000
_cell.length_c   1.000
_cell.angle_alpha   90.00
_cell.angle_beta   90.00
_cell.angle_gamma   90.00
#
_symmetry.space_group_name_H-M   'P 1'
#
loop_
_entity.id
_entity.type
_entity.pdbx_description
1 polymer ?
#
loop_
_entity_poly.entity_id
_entity_poly.type
_entity_poly.pdbx_seq_one_letter_code
_entity_poly.pdbx_strand_id
1 'polypeptide(L)'
;MPDVSSITLHQRGGRWVAVPPDCYKLLQPGYHWSLEGRKQVAFGCATYTNLAISLARPQDLSRPRVYSGMQADAAALAITRYRQNKVEPLRQTESTSKTGE
;
A
#
# COMPACT_ATOMS: atom_id res chain seq x y z
N MET A 1 -9.28 -13.49 -2.85
CA MET A 1 -8.53 -12.73 -3.88
C MET A 1 -9.54 -11.91 -4.66
N PRO A 2 -9.36 -10.59 -4.83
CA PRO A 2 -10.29 -9.77 -5.60
C PRO A 2 -10.37 -10.30 -7.03
N ASP A 3 -11.58 -10.40 -7.57
CA ASP A 3 -11.80 -10.89 -8.92
C ASP A 3 -11.47 -9.79 -9.95
N VAL A 4 -11.43 -10.14 -11.23
CA VAL A 4 -11.03 -9.24 -12.32
C VAL A 4 -11.94 -8.01 -12.48
N SER A 5 -13.11 -7.99 -11.84
CA SER A 5 -14.01 -6.81 -11.81
C SER A 5 -13.66 -5.78 -10.73
N SER A 6 -12.59 -5.98 -9.96
CA SER A 6 -12.27 -5.09 -8.84
C SER A 6 -11.81 -3.67 -9.23
N ILE A 7 -11.43 -3.42 -10.49
CA ILE A 7 -11.20 -2.06 -11.01
C ILE A 7 -12.13 -1.80 -12.18
N THR A 8 -12.96 -0.75 -12.08
CA THR A 8 -13.89 -0.36 -13.14
C THR A 8 -13.29 0.74 -14.00
N LEU A 9 -13.28 0.55 -15.31
CA LEU A 9 -12.79 1.54 -16.28
C LEU A 9 -13.97 2.21 -17.00
N HIS A 10 -13.97 3.54 -17.08
CA HIS A 10 -14.99 4.31 -17.79
C HIS A 10 -14.39 5.53 -18.50
N GLN A 11 -15.10 6.07 -19.49
CA GLN A 11 -14.69 7.31 -20.17
C GLN A 11 -15.51 8.50 -19.67
N ARG A 12 -14.83 9.60 -19.34
CA ARG A 12 -15.44 10.87 -18.96
C ARG A 12 -14.78 12.01 -19.74
N GLY A 13 -15.53 12.66 -20.62
CA GLY A 13 -15.03 13.78 -21.44
C GLY A 13 -13.83 13.41 -22.32
N GLY A 14 -13.85 12.21 -22.91
CA GLY A 14 -12.76 11.72 -23.77
C GLY A 14 -11.51 11.22 -23.03
N ARG A 15 -11.54 11.14 -21.69
CA ARG A 15 -10.45 10.59 -20.87
C ARG A 15 -10.88 9.31 -20.17
N TRP A 16 -9.97 8.37 -20.05
CA TRP A 16 -10.16 7.17 -19.23
C TRP A 16 -10.07 7.52 -17.74
N VAL A 17 -10.96 6.93 -16.96
CA VAL A 17 -11.00 7.01 -15.50
C VAL A 17 -11.13 5.58 -14.99
N ALA A 18 -10.26 5.21 -14.06
CA ALA A 18 -10.29 3.92 -13.39
C ALA A 18 -10.71 4.13 -11.94
N VAL A 19 -11.62 3.31 -11.45
CA VAL A 19 -12.11 3.35 -10.07
C VAL A 19 -11.60 2.11 -9.34
N PRO A 20 -10.79 2.27 -8.28
CA PRO A 20 -10.36 1.15 -7.46
C PRO A 20 -11.55 0.57 -6.68
N PRO A 21 -11.43 -0.66 -6.18
CA PRO A 21 -12.46 -1.26 -5.34
C PRO A 21 -12.59 -0.48 -4.03
N ASP A 22 -13.76 -0.58 -3.40
CA ASP A 22 -13.98 -0.07 -2.06
C ASP A 22 -13.00 -0.73 -1.08
N CYS A 23 -12.14 0.09 -0.46
CA CYS A 23 -11.07 -0.38 0.41
C CYS A 23 -11.58 -1.04 1.69
N TYR A 24 -12.79 -0.72 2.15
CA TYR A 24 -13.40 -1.40 3.29
C TYR A 24 -13.73 -2.87 2.96
N LYS A 25 -14.05 -3.16 1.70
CA LYS A 25 -14.28 -4.55 1.22
C LYS A 25 -12.99 -5.35 1.08
N LEU A 26 -11.83 -4.67 1.09
CA LEU A 26 -10.52 -5.30 1.04
C LEU A 26 -9.91 -5.54 2.42
N LEU A 27 -10.54 -5.05 3.49
CA LEU A 27 -10.07 -5.26 4.86
C LEU A 27 -10.13 -6.76 5.18
N GLN A 28 -8.97 -7.32 5.50
CA GLN A 28 -8.91 -8.64 6.09
C GLN A 28 -8.96 -8.54 7.61
N PRO A 29 -9.62 -9.50 8.28
CA PRO A 29 -9.47 -9.66 9.71
C PRO A 29 -7.98 -9.75 10.09
N GLY A 30 -7.63 -9.23 11.26
CA GLY A 30 -6.30 -9.45 11.83
C GLY A 30 -6.01 -10.95 11.87
N TYR A 31 -4.85 -11.35 11.35
CA TYR A 31 -4.46 -12.75 11.34
C TYR A 31 -4.20 -13.22 12.78
N HIS A 32 -4.99 -14.20 13.24
CA HIS A 32 -4.70 -14.93 14.47
C HIS A 32 -4.01 -16.25 14.10
N TRP A 33 -2.90 -16.55 14.76
CA TRP A 33 -2.04 -17.71 14.51
C TRP A 33 -2.74 -19.07 14.66
N SER A 34 -3.90 -19.10 15.33
CA SER A 34 -4.75 -20.29 15.49
C SER A 34 -5.70 -20.55 14.32
N LEU A 35 -5.76 -19.66 13.32
CA LEU A 35 -6.64 -19.82 12.16
C LEU A 35 -5.90 -20.58 11.05
N GLU A 36 -6.25 -21.86 10.88
CA GLU A 36 -5.84 -22.65 9.71
C GLU A 36 -6.55 -22.12 8.46
N GLY A 37 -5.78 -21.63 7.49
CA GLY A 37 -6.32 -21.12 6.24
C GLY A 37 -5.24 -20.53 5.33
N ARG A 38 -5.42 -20.65 4.00
CA ARG A 38 -4.52 -20.04 3.02
C ARG A 38 -4.50 -18.53 3.21
N LYS A 39 -3.30 -17.98 3.43
CA LYS A 39 -3.04 -16.54 3.45
C LYS A 39 -3.62 -15.91 2.19
N GLN A 40 -4.68 -15.13 2.33
CA GLN A 40 -5.11 -14.28 1.23
C GLN A 40 -4.15 -13.10 1.19
N VAL A 41 -3.36 -12.97 0.12
CA VAL A 41 -2.54 -11.77 -0.07
C VAL A 41 -3.48 -10.61 -0.37
N ALA A 42 -3.86 -9.85 0.66
CA ALA A 42 -4.42 -8.53 0.45
C ALA A 42 -3.29 -7.64 -0.04
N PHE A 43 -3.21 -7.41 -1.35
CA PHE A 43 -2.34 -6.37 -1.90
C PHE A 43 -2.67 -4.99 -1.34
N GLY A 44 -3.85 -4.83 -0.71
CA GLY A 44 -4.24 -3.65 0.03
C GLY A 44 -4.75 -2.52 -0.86
N CYS A 45 -5.43 -1.57 -0.23
CA CYS A 45 -6.05 -0.40 -0.87
C CYS A 45 -5.03 0.41 -1.71
N ALA A 46 -3.80 0.56 -1.19
CA ALA A 46 -2.75 1.29 -1.87
C ALA A 46 -2.39 0.66 -3.23
N THR A 47 -2.27 -0.66 -3.30
CA THR A 47 -1.91 -1.34 -4.55
C THR A 47 -3.00 -1.21 -5.60
N TYR A 48 -4.27 -1.43 -5.24
CA TYR A 48 -5.37 -1.28 -6.19
C TYR A 48 -5.55 0.16 -6.67
N THR A 49 -5.33 1.13 -5.78
CA THR A 49 -5.37 2.56 -6.14
C THR A 49 -4.26 2.90 -7.13
N ASN A 50 -3.02 2.45 -6.87
CA ASN A 50 -1.90 2.67 -7.77
C ASN A 50 -2.12 2.02 -9.15
N LEU A 51 -2.69 0.81 -9.17
CA LEU A 51 -3.03 0.12 -10.41
C LEU A 51 -4.13 0.85 -11.18
N ALA A 52 -5.18 1.33 -10.51
CA ALA A 52 -6.23 2.11 -11.15
C ALA A 52 -5.65 3.37 -11.82
N ILE A 53 -4.77 4.10 -11.13
CA ILE A 53 -4.09 5.28 -11.70
C ILE A 53 -3.31 4.89 -12.99
N SER A 54 -2.62 3.76 -12.97
CA SER A 54 -1.87 3.26 -14.13
C SER A 54 -2.80 2.86 -15.29
N LEU A 55 -3.97 2.28 -14.99
CA LEU A 55 -4.96 1.90 -16.00
C LEU A 55 -5.66 3.12 -16.63
N ALA A 56 -5.84 4.20 -15.88
CA ALA A 56 -6.40 5.45 -16.40
C ALA A 56 -5.50 6.09 -17.48
N ARG A 57 -4.21 5.71 -17.52
CA ARG A 57 -3.23 6.14 -18.52
C ARG A 57 -2.43 4.94 -19.03
N PRO A 58 -2.93 4.20 -20.04
CA PRO A 58 -2.31 2.94 -20.50
C PRO A 58 -0.82 3.03 -20.90
N GLN A 59 -0.33 4.23 -21.23
CA GLN A 59 1.08 4.48 -21.48
C GLN A 59 1.95 4.20 -20.24
N ASP A 60 1.42 4.40 -19.04
CA ASP A 60 2.14 4.17 -17.78
C ASP A 60 2.42 2.66 -17.55
N LEU A 61 1.68 1.75 -18.21
CA LEU A 61 1.92 0.29 -18.19
C LEU A 61 2.86 -0.20 -19.29
N SER A 62 2.72 0.35 -20.50
CA SER A 62 3.50 -0.10 -21.68
C SER A 62 4.84 0.61 -21.80
N ARG A 63 4.95 1.84 -21.28
CA ARG A 63 6.13 2.71 -21.31
C ARG A 63 6.24 3.44 -19.98
N PRO A 64 6.52 2.71 -18.89
CA PRO A 64 6.61 3.30 -17.57
C PRO A 64 7.66 4.40 -17.55
N ARG A 65 7.36 5.48 -16.83
CA ARG A 65 8.35 6.54 -16.58
C ARG A 65 9.47 5.97 -15.72
N VAL A 66 10.71 6.32 -16.05
CA VAL A 66 11.85 5.99 -15.21
C VAL A 66 11.66 6.65 -13.86
N TYR A 67 11.61 5.84 -12.81
CA TYR A 67 11.58 6.34 -11.44
C TYR A 67 12.92 7.03 -11.16
N SER A 68 12.89 8.32 -10.86
CA SER A 68 14.10 9.13 -10.61
C SER A 68 14.79 8.84 -9.27
N GLY A 69 14.32 7.83 -8.53
CA GLY A 69 14.70 7.60 -7.14
C GLY A 69 13.92 8.48 -6.16
N MET A 70 13.89 8.05 -4.91
CA MET A 70 13.44 8.87 -3.79
C MET A 70 14.61 9.76 -3.34
N GLN A 71 14.32 10.94 -2.76
CA GLN A 71 15.36 11.77 -2.16
C GLN A 71 16.06 10.99 -1.04
N ALA A 72 17.34 10.67 -1.25
CA ALA A 72 18.15 9.92 -0.27
C ALA A 72 18.27 10.66 1.07
N ASP A 73 18.06 11.98 1.06
CA ASP A 73 18.14 12.85 2.22
C ASP A 73 17.17 12.44 3.33
N ALA A 74 15.94 12.01 2.99
CA ALA A 74 14.97 11.57 4.00
C ALA A 74 15.47 10.32 4.74
N ALA A 75 16.08 9.36 4.04
CA ALA A 75 16.65 8.17 4.64
C ALA A 75 17.90 8.50 5.47
N ALA A 76 18.80 9.35 4.95
CA ALA A 76 19.99 9.79 5.66
C ALA A 76 19.65 10.57 6.95
N LEU A 77 18.64 11.43 6.89
CA LEU A 77 18.14 12.17 8.05
C LEU A 77 17.47 11.25 9.07
N ALA A 78 16.75 10.21 8.62
CA ALA A 78 16.16 9.22 9.52
C ALA A 78 17.24 8.47 10.33
N ILE A 79 18.31 8.01 9.67
CA ILE A 79 19.47 7.38 10.33
C ILE A 79 20.15 8.35 11.31
N THR A 80 20.30 9.62 10.90
CA THR A 80 20.93 10.64 11.74
C THR A 80 20.12 10.90 13.01
N ARG A 81 18.80 11.05 12.89
CA ARG A 81 17.90 11.20 14.05
C ARG A 81 17.97 10.00 14.99
N TYR A 82 17.98 8.79 14.44
CA TYR A 82 18.16 7.56 15.21
C TYR A 82 19.48 7.57 16.01
N ARG A 83 20.61 7.86 15.35
CA ARG A 83 21.93 7.94 16.01
C ARG A 83 22.02 9.04 17.07
N GLN A 84 21.32 10.14 16.87
CA GLN A 84 21.26 11.27 17.81
C GLN A 84 20.19 11.08 18.91
N ASN A 85 19.54 9.92 18.98
CA ASN A 85 18.44 9.64 19.89
C ASN A 85 17.27 10.65 19.80
N LYS A 86 17.07 11.25 18.62
CA LYS A 86 15.95 12.15 18.29
C LYS A 86 14.81 11.35 17.65
N VAL A 87 14.37 10.31 18.35
CA VAL A 87 13.30 9.42 17.90
C VAL A 87 12.03 9.70 18.70
N GLU A 88 10.89 9.67 18.02
CA GLU A 88 9.59 9.70 18.68
C GLU A 88 9.39 8.35 19.38
N PRO A 89 9.04 8.32 20.69
CA PRO A 89 8.70 7.08 21.37
C PRO A 89 7.56 6.35 20.64
N LEU A 90 7.67 5.02 20.56
CA LEU A 90 6.59 4.22 19.99
C LEU A 90 5.31 4.42 20.80
N ARG A 91 4.18 4.64 20.11
CA ARG A 91 2.87 4.64 20.76
C ARG A 91 2.60 3.25 21.30
N GLN A 92 2.15 3.17 22.55
CA GLN A 92 1.73 1.90 23.14
C GLN A 92 0.50 1.39 22.38
N THR A 93 0.70 0.28 21.68
CA THR A 93 -0.30 -0.53 20.98
C THR A 93 -0.04 -1.99 21.30
N GLU A 94 -1.03 -2.86 21.06
CA GLU A 94 -0.86 -4.31 21.23
C GLU A 94 0.30 -4.89 20.41
N SER A 95 0.70 -4.23 19.31
CA SER A 95 1.87 -4.62 18.51
C SER A 95 3.22 -4.19 19.10
N THR A 96 3.22 -3.35 20.13
CA THR A 96 4.43 -2.84 20.81
C THR A 96 4.63 -3.41 22.22
N SER A 97 3.68 -4.19 22.73
CA SER A 97 3.88 -4.93 23.98
C SER A 97 4.81 -6.10 23.72
N LYS A 98 6.04 -6.03 24.26
CA LYS A 98 6.96 -7.15 24.30
C LYS A 98 6.44 -8.17 25.32
N THR A 99 5.63 -9.13 24.88
CA THR A 99 5.32 -10.34 25.67
C THR A 99 6.45 -11.33 25.47
N GLY A 100 7.52 -11.17 26.24
CA GLY A 100 8.64 -12.09 26.28
C GLY A 100 9.52 -11.78 27.48
N GLU A 101 9.32 -12.58 28.54
CA GLU A 101 10.26 -12.74 29.66
C GLU A 101 11.60 -13.30 29.17
#